data_AF-A0A2I0NFT1-F1
#
_entry.id   AF-A0A2I0NFT1-F1
#
_cell.length_a   1.000
_cell.length_b   1.000
_cell.length_c   1.000
_cell.angle_alpha   90.00
_cell.angle_beta   90.00
_cell.angle_gamma   90.00
#
_symmetry.space_group_name_H-M   'P 1'
#
loop_
_entity.id
_entity.type
_entity.pdbx_description
1 polymer ?
#
loop_
_entity_poly.entity_id
_entity_poly.type
_entity_poly.pdbx_seq_one_letter_code
_entity_poly.pdbx_strand_id
1 'polypeptide(L)'
;MNELELHGTGLDNVFTIELNGLKRIVTKSLVPGIPGEKTIRFGSEEYRIWDPFHSKLAAILLKRTAVPLKKDSAVLYLGAANGTTVSHVSDIVPDG
;
A
#
# COMPACT_ATOMS: atom_id res chain seq x y z
N MET A 1 12.46 -21.43 -6.62
CA MET A 1 12.16 -19.99 -6.43
C MET A 1 10.68 -19.93 -6.10
N ASN A 2 10.30 -19.52 -4.89
CA ASN A 2 8.87 -19.27 -4.64
C ASN A 2 8.45 -18.09 -5.52
N GLU A 3 7.42 -18.31 -6.31
CA GLU A 3 6.79 -17.26 -7.09
C GLU A 3 6.16 -16.28 -6.08
N LEU A 4 6.52 -15.00 -6.18
CA LEU A 4 5.85 -13.97 -5.40
C LEU A 4 4.43 -13.85 -5.96
N GLU A 5 3.41 -13.87 -5.10
CA GLU A 5 2.01 -13.69 -5.49
C GLU A 5 1.43 -12.44 -4.81
N LEU A 6 0.51 -11.77 -5.51
CA LEU A 6 -0.29 -10.66 -4.98
C LEU A 6 -1.65 -11.18 -4.51
N HIS A 7 -1.95 -11.02 -3.23
CA HIS A 7 -3.25 -11.32 -2.67
C HIS A 7 -4.01 -10.02 -2.35
N GLY A 8 -5.16 -9.81 -2.99
CA GLY A 8 -5.99 -8.62 -2.75
C GLY A 8 -6.50 -8.52 -1.32
N THR A 9 -6.60 -7.29 -0.82
CA THR A 9 -7.13 -7.01 0.53
C THR A 9 -8.63 -6.68 0.55
N GLY A 10 -9.23 -6.47 -0.63
CA GLY A 10 -10.58 -5.94 -0.79
C GLY A 10 -10.63 -4.41 -0.88
N LEU A 11 -9.50 -3.73 -0.66
CA LEU A 11 -9.32 -2.30 -0.91
C LEU A 11 -8.58 -2.08 -2.23
N ASP A 12 -8.98 -1.04 -2.96
CA ASP A 12 -8.38 -0.68 -4.24
C ASP A 12 -6.87 -0.43 -4.11
N ASN A 13 -6.10 -0.96 -5.05
CA ASN A 13 -4.65 -0.81 -5.13
C ASN A 13 -3.86 -1.29 -3.90
N VAL A 14 -4.47 -2.03 -2.96
CA VAL A 14 -3.82 -2.59 -1.77
C VAL A 14 -3.80 -4.11 -1.81
N PHE A 15 -2.60 -4.66 -1.67
CA PHE A 15 -2.34 -6.09 -1.75
C PHE A 15 -1.49 -6.55 -0.57
N THR A 16 -1.47 -7.86 -0.36
CA THR A 16 -0.52 -8.51 0.52
C THR A 16 0.32 -9.51 -0.25
N ILE A 17 1.58 -9.63 0.15
CA ILE A 17 2.55 -10.56 -0.42
C ILE A 17 3.18 -11.36 0.72
N GLU A 18 3.78 -12.49 0.37
CA GLU A 18 4.69 -13.20 1.27
C GLU A 18 6.13 -13.00 0.80
N LEU A 19 6.94 -12.35 1.65
CA LEU A 19 8.34 -12.07 1.35
C LEU A 19 9.21 -12.61 2.49
N ASN A 20 10.11 -13.55 2.17
CA ASN A 20 10.98 -14.22 3.15
C ASN A 20 10.20 -14.85 4.33
N GLY A 21 9.07 -15.50 4.05
CA GLY A 21 8.21 -16.13 5.06
C GLY A 21 7.42 -15.15 5.93
N LEU A 22 7.43 -13.86 5.57
CA LEU A 22 6.68 -12.83 6.30
C LEU A 22 5.66 -12.16 5.39
N LYS A 23 4.44 -12.05 5.90
CA LYS A 23 3.38 -11.27 5.24
C LYS A 23 3.73 -9.79 5.24
N ARG A 24 3.59 -9.14 4.10
CA ARG A 24 3.74 -7.69 3.92
C ARG A 24 2.51 -7.14 3.22
N ILE A 25 2.21 -5.87 3.49
CA ILE A 25 1.21 -5.12 2.76
C ILE A 25 1.91 -4.17 1.79
N VAL A 26 1.36 -4.04 0.60
CA VAL A 26 1.91 -3.21 -0.47
C VAL A 26 0.81 -2.40 -1.13
N THR A 27 1.17 -1.24 -1.66
CA THR A 27 0.30 -0.44 -2.53
C THR A 27 0.86 -0.41 -3.95
N LYS A 28 -0.02 -0.40 -4.96
CA LYS A 28 0.40 -0.17 -6.34
C LYS A 28 0.86 1.28 -6.48
N SER A 29 2.13 1.51 -6.83
CA SER A 29 2.70 2.85 -6.90
C SER A 29 1.99 3.69 -7.96
N LEU A 30 1.43 4.83 -7.57
CA LEU A 30 0.87 5.80 -8.52
C LEU A 30 1.98 6.50 -9.33
N VAL A 31 3.15 6.68 -8.72
CA VAL A 31 4.34 7.29 -9.35
C VAL A 31 5.54 6.35 -9.15
N PRO A 32 5.80 5.44 -10.10
CA PRO A 32 6.93 4.50 -10.02
C PRO A 32 8.30 5.16 -10.10
N GLY A 33 9.31 4.52 -9.52
CA GLY A 33 10.73 4.90 -9.68
C GLY A 33 11.25 5.93 -8.67
N ILE A 34 10.58 6.12 -7.53
CA ILE A 34 11.02 7.06 -6.49
C ILE A 34 12.26 6.50 -5.75
N PRO A 35 13.40 7.21 -5.76
CA PRO A 35 14.60 6.75 -5.07
C PRO A 35 14.40 6.65 -3.55
N GLY A 36 14.89 5.56 -2.95
CA GLY A 36 14.88 5.35 -1.49
C GLY A 36 13.62 4.67 -0.93
N GLU A 37 12.57 4.50 -1.73
CA GLU A 37 11.42 3.67 -1.35
C GLU A 37 11.73 2.18 -1.52
N LYS A 38 11.24 1.35 -0.59
CA LYS A 38 11.33 -0.10 -0.73
C LYS A 38 10.22 -0.58 -1.66
N THR A 39 10.58 -1.01 -2.86
CA THR A 39 9.62 -1.45 -3.88
C THR A 39 9.89 -2.86 -4.37
N ILE A 40 8.87 -3.44 -4.99
CA ILE A 40 8.92 -4.72 -5.72
C ILE A 40 8.18 -4.57 -7.04
N ARG A 41 8.52 -5.41 -8.02
CA ARG A 41 7.87 -5.41 -9.32
C ARG A 41 7.10 -6.69 -9.57
N PHE A 42 5.89 -6.54 -10.12
CA PHE A 42 5.11 -7.63 -10.69
C PHE A 42 4.78 -7.25 -12.13
N GLY A 43 5.43 -7.91 -13.09
CA GLY A 43 5.35 -7.52 -14.50
C GLY A 43 5.91 -6.10 -14.72
N SER A 44 5.13 -5.23 -15.35
CA SER A 44 5.47 -3.82 -15.59
C SER A 44 5.11 -2.89 -14.44
N GLU A 45 4.46 -3.40 -13.39
CA GLU A 45 3.89 -2.61 -12.31
C GLU A 45 4.82 -2.60 -11.09
N GLU A 46 4.92 -1.45 -10.43
CA GLU A 46 5.72 -1.26 -9.23
C GLU A 46 4.82 -1.14 -8.00
N TYR A 47 5.20 -1.85 -6.93
CA TYR A 47 4.46 -1.87 -5.68
C TYR A 47 5.38 -1.43 -4.55
N ARG A 48 4.87 -0.55 -3.70
CA ARG A 48 5.61 -0.01 -2.56
C ARG A 48 5.33 -0.84 -1.32
N ILE A 49 6.38 -1.26 -0.63
CA ILE A 49 6.26 -1.99 0.64
C ILE A 49 5.83 -0.99 1.71
N TRP A 50 4.69 -1.28 2.33
CA TRP A 50 4.12 -0.41 3.36
C TRP A 50 4.31 -1.01 4.75
N ASP A 51 5.07 -0.32 5.59
CA ASP A 51 5.43 -0.81 6.92
C ASP A 51 4.30 -0.62 7.96
N PRO A 52 3.71 -1.71 8.48
CA PRO A 52 2.67 -1.63 9.50
C PRO A 52 3.16 -1.15 10.88
N PHE A 53 4.46 -1.23 11.18
CA PHE A 53 5.00 -0.72 12.44
C PHE A 53 5.09 0.80 12.46
N HIS A 54 5.11 1.44 11.29
CA HIS A 54 5.20 2.90 11.14
C HIS A 54 3.91 3.53 10.59
N SER A 55 2.91 2.73 10.20
CA SER A 55 1.61 3.21 9.74
C SER A 55 0.45 2.47 10.40
N LYS A 56 -0.36 3.22 11.17
CA LYS A 56 -1.58 2.71 11.81
C LYS A 56 -2.56 2.15 10.77
N LEU A 57 -2.68 2.80 9.61
CA LEU A 57 -3.57 2.37 8.54
C LEU A 57 -3.12 1.03 7.93
N ALA A 58 -1.82 0.88 7.65
CA ALA A 58 -1.27 -0.41 7.21
C ALA A 58 -1.53 -1.53 8.22
N ALA A 59 -1.36 -1.25 9.53
CA ALA A 59 -1.63 -2.23 10.59
C ALA A 59 -3.12 -2.64 10.64
N ILE A 60 -4.05 -1.69 10.46
CA ILE A 60 -5.49 -1.94 10.38
C ILE A 60 -5.83 -2.83 9.18
N LEU A 61 -5.28 -2.51 8.01
CA LEU A 61 -5.51 -3.29 6.78
C LEU A 61 -4.92 -4.70 6.89
N LEU A 62 -3.75 -4.86 7.52
CA LEU A 62 -3.15 -6.17 7.76
C LEU A 62 -4.01 -7.05 8.70
N LYS A 63 -4.71 -6.42 9.65
CA LYS A 63 -5.70 -7.06 10.53
C LYS A 63 -7.04 -7.34 9.84
N ARG A 64 -7.16 -7.07 8.53
CA ARG A 64 -8.37 -7.27 7.70
C ARG A 64 -9.59 -6.49 8.18
N THR A 65 -9.37 -5.33 8.79
CA THR A 65 -10.46 -4.42 9.15
C THR A 65 -10.82 -3.54 7.94
N ALA A 66 -12.11 -3.40 7.66
CA ALA A 66 -12.60 -2.57 6.57
C ALA A 66 -12.26 -1.08 6.80
N VAL A 67 -11.82 -0.42 5.74
CA VAL A 67 -11.54 1.03 5.70
C VAL A 67 -12.41 1.63 4.59
N PRO A 68 -13.14 2.74 4.83
CA PRO A 68 -14.05 3.32 3.85
C PRO A 68 -13.31 4.22 2.85
N LEU A 69 -12.32 3.65 2.14
CA LEU A 69 -11.63 4.30 1.03
C LEU A 69 -11.98 3.60 -0.28
N LYS A 70 -12.05 4.38 -1.36
CA LYS A 70 -12.27 3.94 -2.74
C LYS A 70 -11.45 4.83 -3.66
N LYS A 71 -11.24 4.40 -4.90
CA LYS A 71 -10.42 5.15 -5.88
C LYS A 71 -10.77 6.63 -6.03
N ASP A 72 -12.05 6.98 -5.91
CA ASP A 72 -12.63 8.31 -6.10
C ASP A 72 -12.89 9.07 -4.79
N SER A 73 -12.36 8.59 -3.66
CA SER A 73 -12.60 9.22 -2.37
C SER A 73 -11.81 10.52 -2.22
N ALA A 74 -12.50 11.63 -1.99
CA ALA A 74 -11.89 12.86 -1.49
C ALA A 74 -11.54 12.70 0.00
N VAL A 75 -10.25 12.81 0.36
CA VAL A 75 -9.75 12.50 1.71
C VAL A 75 -9.22 13.74 2.43
N LEU A 76 -9.76 14.04 3.60
CA LEU A 76 -9.15 14.96 4.58
C LEU A 76 -8.28 14.15 5.56
N TYR A 77 -6.96 14.23 5.42
CA TYR A 77 -6.02 13.58 6.32
C TYR A 77 -5.44 14.58 7.34
N LEU A 78 -5.88 14.51 8.60
CA LEU A 78 -5.39 15.39 9.66
C LEU A 78 -4.17 14.78 10.36
N GLY A 79 -3.04 15.50 10.31
CA GLY A 79 -1.77 15.08 10.93
C GLY A 79 -0.91 14.18 10.03
N ALA A 80 -0.56 14.66 8.83
CA ALA A 80 0.22 13.91 7.84
C ALA A 80 1.69 13.66 8.21
N ALA A 81 2.25 14.43 9.15
CA ALA A 81 3.67 14.41 9.50
C ALA A 81 4.55 14.49 8.23
N ASN A 82 5.55 13.60 8.10
CA ASN A 82 6.47 13.55 6.95
C ASN A 82 5.87 12.88 5.70
N GLY A 83 4.58 12.55 5.69
CA GLY A 83 3.91 12.13 4.46
C GLY A 83 3.90 10.61 4.18
N THR A 84 4.55 9.77 4.97
CA THR A 84 4.68 8.32 4.67
C THR A 84 3.34 7.62 4.53
N THR A 85 2.37 7.87 5.42
CA THR A 85 1.05 7.21 5.32
C THR A 85 0.20 7.82 4.21
N VAL A 86 0.21 9.15 4.04
CA VAL A 86 -0.60 9.82 3.02
C VAL A 86 -0.12 9.53 1.61
N SER A 87 1.18 9.26 1.40
CA SER A 87 1.65 8.82 0.09
C SER A 87 1.03 7.47 -0.28
N HIS A 88 0.91 6.52 0.64
CA HIS A 88 0.19 5.25 0.41
C HIS A 88 -1.32 5.46 0.25
N VAL A 89 -1.92 6.43 0.93
CA VAL A 89 -3.33 6.80 0.68
C VAL A 89 -3.50 7.31 -0.76
N SER A 90 -2.56 8.09 -1.29
CA SER A 90 -2.58 8.56 -2.68
C SER A 90 -2.63 7.40 -3.70
N ASP A 91 -1.86 6.32 -3.46
CA ASP A 91 -1.94 5.12 -4.29
C ASP A 91 -3.33 4.47 -4.28
N ILE A 92 -4.07 4.58 -3.17
CA ILE A 92 -5.39 3.97 -2.97
C ILE A 92 -6.49 4.78 -3.65
N VAL A 93 -6.35 6.12 -3.66
CA VAL A 93 -7.37 7.07 -4.13
C VAL A 93 -6.90 7.87 -5.36
N PRO A 94 -6.51 7.22 -6.47
CA PRO A 94 -5.90 7.90 -7.61
C PRO A 94 -6.82 8.89 -8.34
N ASP A 95 -8.14 8.79 -8.14
CA ASP A 95 -9.16 9.58 -8.85
C ASP A 95 -9.89 10.57 -7.92
N GLY A 96 -9.44 10.72 -6.65
CA GLY A 96 -10.08 11.51 -5.60
C GLY A 96 -9.51 12.91 -5.37
#